data_AF-A0A670YI49-F1
#
_entry.id   AF-A0A670YI49-F1
#
_cell.length_a   1.000
_cell.length_b   1.000
_cell.length_c   1.000
_cell.angle_alpha   90.00
_cell.angle_beta   90.00
_cell.angle_gamma   90.00
#
_symmetry.space_group_name_H-M   'P 1'
#
loop_
_entity.id
_entity.type
_entity.pdbx_description
1 polymer ?
#
loop_
_entity_poly.entity_id
_entity_poly.type
_entity_poly.pdbx_seq_one_letter_code
_entity_poly.pdbx_strand_id
1 'polypeptide(L)'
;MGAGFYDGLLFLLLHLLSQVWVSFSVPLRNCSEFIVWHRFAMVFHLTTWQPVMEGETPRAGQEPPVPDWNLLSPHGTLLFLSLILFIFTQEPHQCLFQLAQPSSVMMAMLNKLLEPGFLKHLAQIDPKLVPTVVLQVCRVFCFPFALDVDPETLECIIASLRDSQFPAHLLQVSVQHLPISETELPLSLLCRLVLSDEGIIGQVVEVATSEQALVFLSAILLSDQAAITADLLSLLTHIARASPAHLPFLQRLLIDTDSASQLLNHVLRHRDCLIRARACSLVGNLLRHGQEFPHRLWHKAGLEEFLVDCLSDEDEHVRCSASFAVGNAAYQAGPVMQGVSKAVPRLVRLLGDSQARTRCNAASALGNLGRQSVEVGDLLIQSRAPELLLDAACHNSHPAVQEAALFALRSIGQQSKIHQVLMSLQASEKLEALSIHGSQASTYSSPRPTSRHCKKLIHLLQAAHSV
;
A
#
# COMPACT_ATOMS: atom_id res chain seq x y z
N MET A 1 3.85 43.35 8.03
CA MET A 1 2.73 43.11 8.96
C MET A 1 3.32 42.64 10.28
N GLY A 2 2.74 43.10 11.39
CA GLY A 2 3.33 42.97 12.73
C GLY A 2 3.22 41.58 13.33
N ALA A 3 3.98 41.34 14.39
CA ALA A 3 3.86 40.14 15.22
C ALA A 3 2.45 40.07 15.84
N GLY A 4 1.88 38.87 15.86
CA GLY A 4 0.64 38.59 16.59
C GLY A 4 0.86 38.70 18.10
N PHE A 5 -0.21 38.97 18.84
CA PHE A 5 -0.16 39.16 20.29
C PHE A 5 0.53 38.00 21.03
N TYR A 6 0.30 36.75 20.60
CA TYR A 6 0.88 35.56 21.23
C TYR A 6 2.25 35.15 20.68
N ASP A 7 2.73 35.75 19.58
CA ASP A 7 3.97 35.32 18.92
C ASP A 7 5.19 35.44 19.84
N GLY A 8 5.31 36.56 20.56
CA GLY A 8 6.42 36.79 21.49
C GLY A 8 6.42 35.83 22.68
N LEU A 9 5.23 35.47 23.17
CA LEU A 9 5.08 34.47 24.23
C LEU A 9 5.49 33.09 23.75
N LEU A 10 5.05 32.68 22.55
CA LEU A 10 5.41 31.39 21.95
C LEU A 10 6.91 31.30 21.72
N PHE A 11 7.52 32.37 21.20
CA PHE A 11 8.97 32.45 21.02
C PHE A 11 9.72 32.30 22.35
N LEU A 12 9.31 33.02 23.39
CA LEU A 12 9.92 32.94 24.73
C LEU A 12 9.77 31.54 25.33
N LEU A 13 8.58 30.94 25.25
CA LEU A 13 8.33 29.58 25.76
C LEU A 13 9.22 28.56 25.05
N LEU A 14 9.28 28.61 23.73
CA LEU A 14 10.12 27.71 22.94
C LEU A 14 11.60 27.89 23.29
N HIS A 15 12.06 29.14 23.47
CA HIS A 15 13.43 29.44 23.85
C HIS A 15 13.77 28.91 25.25
N LEU A 16 12.93 29.17 26.25
CA LEU A 16 13.12 28.68 27.62
C LEU A 16 13.16 27.15 27.67
N LEU A 17 12.23 26.49 26.99
CA LEU A 17 12.17 25.03 26.93
C LEU A 17 13.40 24.44 26.20
N SER A 18 13.95 25.13 25.20
CA SER A 18 15.15 24.68 24.48
C SER A 18 16.45 24.83 25.27
N GLN A 19 16.52 25.77 26.23
CA GLN A 19 17.72 26.05 27.02
C GLN A 19 17.87 25.18 28.27
N VAL A 20 16.76 24.71 28.83
CA VAL A 20 16.76 23.98 30.10
C VAL A 20 16.94 22.48 29.84
N TRP A 21 18.19 22.05 29.65
CA TRP A 21 18.57 20.62 29.67
C TRP A 21 18.75 20.06 31.10
N VAL A 22 18.41 20.81 32.15
CA VAL A 22 18.67 20.41 33.54
C VAL A 22 17.45 20.68 34.44
N SER A 23 16.79 19.58 34.81
CA SER A 23 16.11 19.39 36.10
C SER A 23 15.04 20.41 36.51
N PHE A 24 14.05 20.66 35.66
CA PHE A 24 12.72 21.00 36.17
C PHE A 24 11.77 19.83 35.98
N SER A 25 11.72 18.97 37.01
CA SER A 25 10.56 18.14 37.33
C SER A 25 9.44 19.02 37.93
N VAL A 26 9.13 20.15 37.30
CA VAL A 26 7.86 20.85 37.49
C VAL A 26 7.08 20.50 36.25
N PRO A 27 5.91 19.86 36.40
CA PRO A 27 5.36 19.15 35.28
C PRO A 27 4.84 20.19 34.28
N LEU A 28 5.25 20.04 33.02
CA LEU A 28 4.50 20.61 31.90
C LEU A 28 2.99 20.30 32.03
N ARG A 29 2.59 19.27 32.81
CA ARG A 29 1.21 18.92 33.21
C ARG A 29 0.27 20.10 33.43
N ASN A 30 0.68 21.18 34.10
CA ASN A 30 -0.30 22.17 34.58
C ASN A 30 -0.41 23.44 33.73
N CYS A 31 0.60 23.78 32.92
CA CYS A 31 0.59 25.05 32.16
C CYS A 31 0.01 24.92 30.74
N SER A 32 0.00 23.72 30.14
CA SER A 32 -0.29 23.53 28.72
C SER A 32 -1.55 22.71 28.41
N GLU A 33 -2.14 21.98 29.36
CA GLU A 33 -3.10 20.91 29.01
C GLU A 33 -4.49 21.38 28.53
N PHE A 34 -4.94 22.59 28.88
CA PHE A 34 -6.27 23.06 28.47
C PHE A 34 -6.28 24.50 27.96
N ILE A 35 -5.71 25.45 28.71
CA ILE A 35 -5.90 26.88 28.40
C ILE A 35 -5.25 27.26 27.05
N VAL A 36 -4.03 26.77 26.79
CA VAL A 36 -3.29 27.13 25.56
C VAL A 36 -4.01 26.59 24.31
N TRP A 37 -4.41 25.31 24.33
CA TRP A 37 -5.15 24.69 23.23
C TRP A 37 -6.50 25.36 22.98
N HIS A 38 -7.24 25.70 24.03
CA HIS A 38 -8.55 26.34 23.90
C HIS A 38 -8.42 27.79 23.40
N ARG A 39 -7.39 28.53 23.82
CA ARG A 39 -7.13 29.88 23.33
C ARG A 39 -6.78 29.88 21.84
N PHE A 40 -5.95 28.94 21.40
CA PHE A 40 -5.64 28.82 19.97
C PHE A 40 -6.83 28.28 19.16
N ALA A 41 -7.66 27.42 19.74
CA ALA A 41 -8.88 26.96 19.10
C ALA A 41 -9.86 28.12 18.84
N MET A 42 -9.92 29.11 19.75
CA MET A 42 -10.66 30.35 19.51
C MET A 42 -10.06 31.18 18.36
N VAL A 43 -8.73 31.27 18.26
CA VAL A 43 -8.04 32.02 17.19
C VAL A 43 -8.31 31.42 15.80
N PHE A 44 -8.39 30.10 15.72
CA PHE A 44 -8.71 29.38 14.48
C PHE A 44 -10.21 29.14 14.28
N HIS A 45 -11.07 29.78 15.09
CA HIS A 45 -12.53 29.68 15.01
C HIS A 45 -13.08 28.24 15.05
N LEU A 46 -12.44 27.34 15.80
CA LEU A 46 -12.91 25.97 15.99
C LEU A 46 -14.17 25.87 16.86
N THR A 47 -14.37 26.83 17.74
CA THR A 47 -15.56 26.92 18.59
C THR A 47 -16.58 27.86 17.96
N THR A 48 -17.16 27.49 16.83
CA THR A 48 -18.48 28.05 16.47
C THR A 48 -19.55 27.31 17.27
N TRP A 49 -19.51 27.44 18.60
CA TRP A 49 -20.72 27.34 19.43
C TRP A 49 -21.40 28.70 19.42
N GLN A 50 -21.85 29.14 18.25
CA GLN A 50 -23.06 29.95 18.24
C GLN A 50 -24.20 28.95 18.05
N PRO A 51 -25.24 28.93 18.91
CA PRO A 51 -26.44 28.20 18.57
C PRO A 51 -26.91 28.77 17.23
N VAL A 52 -26.93 27.94 16.20
CA VAL A 52 -27.59 28.27 14.93
C VAL A 52 -29.04 28.57 15.30
N MET A 53 -29.41 29.85 15.37
CA MET A 53 -30.82 30.20 15.46
C MET A 53 -31.49 29.67 14.19
N GLU A 54 -32.68 29.08 14.33
CA GLU A 54 -33.50 28.60 13.21
C GLU A 54 -33.59 29.69 12.14
N GLY A 55 -32.79 29.56 11.07
CA GLY A 55 -32.64 30.59 10.03
C GLY A 55 -31.23 30.71 9.43
N GLU A 56 -30.18 30.30 10.14
CA GLU A 56 -28.79 30.35 9.66
C GLU A 56 -28.25 28.97 9.28
N THR A 57 -28.89 28.33 8.31
CA THR A 57 -28.17 27.31 7.54
C THR A 57 -27.01 28.01 6.80
N PRO A 58 -25.74 27.54 6.93
CA PRO A 58 -24.63 28.10 6.16
C PRO A 58 -25.00 28.03 4.69
N ARG A 59 -25.14 29.19 4.05
CA ARG A 59 -25.46 29.25 2.62
C ARG A 59 -24.26 28.69 1.86
N ALA A 60 -24.50 27.80 0.90
CA ALA A 60 -23.47 27.33 -0.01
C ALA A 60 -22.77 28.55 -0.65
N GLY A 61 -21.49 28.77 -0.33
CA GLY A 61 -20.70 29.89 -0.83
C GLY A 61 -20.22 30.93 0.19
N GLN A 62 -20.48 30.79 1.50
CA GLN A 62 -19.80 31.62 2.50
C GLN A 62 -18.30 31.25 2.59
N GLU A 63 -17.42 32.25 2.49
CA GLU A 63 -15.98 32.04 2.68
C GLU A 63 -15.70 31.59 4.12
N PRO A 64 -14.78 30.63 4.32
CA PRO A 64 -14.45 30.15 5.66
C PRO A 64 -13.93 31.30 6.54
N PRO A 65 -14.24 31.31 7.85
CA PRO A 65 -13.84 32.39 8.73
C PRO A 65 -12.33 32.57 8.70
N VAL A 66 -11.89 33.80 8.47
CA VAL A 66 -10.47 34.18 8.45
C VAL A 66 -9.90 34.03 9.86
N PRO A 67 -8.75 33.34 10.05
CA PRO A 67 -8.09 33.29 11.34
C PRO A 67 -7.75 34.69 11.86
N ASP A 68 -7.83 34.90 13.17
CA ASP A 68 -7.45 36.19 13.77
C ASP A 68 -5.92 36.36 13.80
N TRP A 69 -5.38 36.86 12.69
CA TRP A 69 -3.94 37.10 12.52
C TRP A 69 -3.36 38.16 13.47
N ASN A 70 -4.21 38.97 14.12
CA ASN A 70 -3.74 39.91 15.16
C ASN A 70 -3.41 39.18 16.46
N LEU A 71 -4.10 38.08 16.75
CA LEU A 71 -3.83 37.26 17.93
C LEU A 71 -2.66 36.31 17.69
N LEU A 72 -2.65 35.61 16.57
CA LEU A 72 -1.58 34.69 16.20
C LEU A 72 -1.20 34.91 14.74
N SER A 73 0.02 35.37 14.48
CA SER A 73 0.44 35.58 13.09
C SER A 73 0.72 34.25 12.38
N PRO A 74 0.88 34.25 11.04
CA PRO A 74 1.39 33.09 10.32
C PRO A 74 2.71 32.53 10.87
N HIS A 75 3.63 33.40 11.29
CA HIS A 75 4.89 32.99 11.92
C HIS A 75 4.65 32.48 13.35
N GLY A 76 3.71 33.10 14.08
CA GLY A 76 3.25 32.60 15.37
C GLY A 76 2.69 31.18 15.28
N THR A 77 1.98 30.85 14.19
CA THR A 77 1.46 29.50 13.95
C THR A 77 2.59 28.47 13.80
N LEU A 78 3.70 28.85 13.17
CA LEU A 78 4.90 27.99 13.10
C LEU A 78 5.59 27.82 14.45
N LEU A 79 5.71 28.90 15.23
CA LEU A 79 6.24 28.83 16.59
C LEU A 79 5.38 27.92 17.47
N PHE A 80 4.06 28.02 17.32
CA PHE A 80 3.10 27.16 18.00
C PHE A 80 3.30 25.69 17.61
N LEU A 81 3.32 25.35 16.32
CA LEU A 81 3.57 23.97 15.86
C LEU A 81 4.94 23.44 16.32
N SER A 82 5.96 24.29 16.34
CA SER A 82 7.29 23.93 16.86
C SER A 82 7.25 23.61 18.35
N LEU A 83 6.50 24.38 19.13
CA LEU A 83 6.25 24.11 20.54
C LEU A 83 5.48 22.79 20.73
N ILE A 84 4.47 22.52 19.90
CA ILE A 84 3.73 21.25 19.93
C ILE A 84 4.69 20.08 19.69
N LEU A 85 5.48 20.12 18.62
CA LEU A 85 6.43 19.06 18.34
C LEU A 85 7.43 18.87 19.47
N PHE A 86 7.94 19.96 20.06
CA PHE A 86 8.81 19.86 21.21
C PHE A 86 8.11 19.09 22.36
N ILE A 87 6.87 19.44 22.70
CA ILE A 87 6.10 18.75 23.75
C ILE A 87 5.90 17.26 23.40
N PHE A 88 5.53 16.95 22.16
CA PHE A 88 5.37 15.56 21.69
C PHE A 88 6.68 14.76 21.80
N THR A 89 7.84 15.38 21.57
CA THR A 89 9.13 14.69 21.75
C THR A 89 9.46 14.41 23.22
N GLN A 90 8.93 15.19 24.17
CA GLN A 90 9.19 15.01 25.60
C GLN A 90 8.19 14.05 26.26
N GLU A 91 6.89 14.20 25.96
CA GLU A 91 5.80 13.44 26.60
C GLU A 91 4.85 12.80 25.55
N PRO A 92 5.36 11.93 24.67
CA PRO A 92 4.59 11.45 23.51
C PRO A 92 3.33 10.67 23.90
N HIS A 93 3.41 9.74 24.85
CA HIS A 93 2.26 8.90 25.23
C HIS A 93 1.09 9.72 25.77
N GLN A 94 1.37 10.78 26.53
CA GLN A 94 0.33 11.67 27.05
C GLN A 94 -0.31 12.50 25.93
N CYS A 95 0.49 13.00 24.99
CA CYS A 95 -0.02 13.72 23.83
C CYS A 95 -0.89 12.81 22.94
N LEU A 96 -0.49 11.56 22.74
CA LEU A 96 -1.27 10.57 21.99
C LEU A 96 -2.60 10.25 22.68
N PHE A 97 -2.60 10.10 24.01
CA PHE A 97 -3.83 9.92 24.78
C PHE A 97 -4.80 11.10 24.60
N GLN A 98 -4.28 12.33 24.51
CA GLN A 98 -5.09 13.51 24.23
C GLN A 98 -5.59 13.56 22.77
N LEU A 99 -4.81 13.09 21.79
CA LEU A 99 -5.27 12.99 20.39
C LEU A 99 -6.39 11.96 20.23
N ALA A 100 -6.36 10.88 20.99
CA ALA A 100 -7.35 9.80 20.93
C ALA A 100 -8.73 10.17 21.50
N GLN A 101 -8.85 11.30 22.22
CA GLN A 101 -10.13 11.69 22.83
C GLN A 101 -11.16 12.13 21.77
N PRO A 102 -12.44 11.69 21.84
CA PRO A 102 -13.51 12.02 20.88
C PRO A 102 -13.83 13.51 20.68
N SER A 103 -13.33 14.38 21.56
CA SER A 103 -13.52 15.84 21.47
C SER A 103 -12.19 16.57 21.67
N SER A 104 -11.10 15.96 21.20
CA SER A 104 -9.77 16.53 21.30
C SER A 104 -9.68 17.85 20.54
N VAL A 105 -9.53 18.95 21.29
CA VAL A 105 -9.27 20.29 20.74
C VAL A 105 -7.97 20.32 19.94
N MET A 106 -6.98 19.53 20.36
CA MET A 106 -5.72 19.39 19.64
C MET A 106 -5.91 18.72 18.28
N MET A 107 -6.66 17.60 18.21
CA MET A 107 -7.00 16.94 16.95
C MET A 107 -7.73 17.91 16.02
N ALA A 108 -8.76 18.60 16.52
CA ALA A 108 -9.52 19.58 15.75
C ALA A 108 -8.64 20.71 15.21
N MET A 109 -7.71 21.25 16.02
CA MET A 109 -6.75 22.28 15.56
C MET A 109 -5.81 21.79 14.48
N LEU A 110 -5.19 20.63 14.68
CA LEU A 110 -4.26 20.10 13.70
C LEU A 110 -4.96 19.82 12.36
N ASN A 111 -6.20 19.33 12.39
CA ASN A 111 -7.02 19.14 11.19
C ASN A 111 -7.38 20.48 10.53
N LYS A 112 -7.77 21.50 11.32
CA LYS A 112 -8.09 22.83 10.81
C LYS A 112 -6.93 23.50 10.08
N LEU A 113 -5.71 23.28 10.55
CA LEU A 113 -4.50 23.81 9.93
C LEU A 113 -4.22 23.20 8.54
N LEU A 114 -4.83 22.06 8.20
CA LEU A 114 -4.74 21.45 6.86
C LEU A 114 -5.99 21.66 6.01
N GLU A 115 -7.04 22.30 6.53
CA GLU A 115 -8.21 22.60 5.72
C GLU A 115 -7.85 23.54 4.55
N PRO A 116 -8.37 23.30 3.34
CA PRO A 116 -8.10 24.14 2.17
C PRO A 116 -8.40 25.63 2.41
N GLY A 117 -9.44 25.91 3.21
CA GLY A 117 -9.80 27.27 3.59
C GLY A 117 -8.72 27.98 4.40
N PHE A 118 -8.14 27.32 5.40
CA PHE A 118 -7.06 27.89 6.20
C PHE A 118 -5.81 28.14 5.36
N LEU A 119 -5.40 27.13 4.58
CA LEU A 119 -4.18 27.21 3.77
C LEU A 119 -4.30 28.23 2.64
N LYS A 120 -5.49 28.46 2.08
CA LYS A 120 -5.75 29.55 1.13
C LYS A 120 -5.44 30.92 1.74
N HIS A 121 -5.91 31.17 2.98
CA HIS A 121 -5.62 32.42 3.68
C HIS A 121 -4.14 32.55 4.02
N LEU A 122 -3.50 31.47 4.47
CA LEU A 122 -2.07 31.45 4.75
C LEU A 122 -1.25 31.75 3.49
N ALA A 123 -1.61 31.14 2.35
CA ALA A 123 -0.95 31.34 1.07
C ALA A 123 -1.07 32.78 0.53
N GLN A 124 -2.18 33.47 0.82
CA GLN A 124 -2.37 34.87 0.48
C GLN A 124 -1.42 35.80 1.25
N ILE A 125 -1.04 35.43 2.47
CA ILE A 125 -0.13 36.22 3.31
C ILE A 125 1.32 35.88 2.98
N ASP A 126 1.68 34.60 3.06
CA ASP A 126 3.00 34.11 2.70
C ASP A 126 2.93 32.65 2.20
N PRO A 127 3.00 32.42 0.88
CA PRO A 127 2.91 31.08 0.30
C PRO A 127 4.08 30.18 0.70
N LYS A 128 5.21 30.74 1.15
CA LYS A 128 6.38 29.94 1.57
C LYS A 128 6.17 29.26 2.92
N LEU A 129 5.22 29.72 3.73
CA LEU A 129 4.92 29.12 5.03
C LEU A 129 4.03 27.88 4.92
N VAL A 130 3.26 27.77 3.82
CA VAL A 130 2.31 26.66 3.61
C VAL A 130 2.98 25.30 3.69
N PRO A 131 4.08 25.01 2.94
CA PRO A 131 4.76 23.72 3.06
C PRO A 131 5.26 23.44 4.48
N THR A 132 5.79 24.46 5.14
CA THR A 132 6.31 24.32 6.51
C THR A 132 5.18 23.93 7.48
N VAL A 133 4.02 24.59 7.43
CA VAL A 133 2.86 24.25 8.27
C VAL A 133 2.42 22.81 8.03
N VAL A 134 2.27 22.42 6.75
CA VAL A 134 1.82 21.07 6.37
C VAL A 134 2.77 20.01 6.91
N LEU A 135 4.08 20.18 6.70
CA LEU A 135 5.10 19.25 7.17
C LEU A 135 5.12 19.13 8.70
N GLN A 136 4.95 20.23 9.42
CA GLN A 136 4.93 20.23 10.88
C GLN A 136 3.70 19.48 11.42
N VAL A 137 2.52 19.68 10.81
CA VAL A 137 1.32 18.90 11.15
C VAL A 137 1.53 17.41 10.86
N CYS A 138 2.09 17.06 9.70
CA CYS A 138 2.41 15.66 9.37
C CYS A 138 3.39 15.03 10.38
N ARG A 139 4.38 15.78 10.87
CA ARG A 139 5.31 15.29 11.91
C ARG A 139 4.59 14.92 13.19
N VAL A 140 3.61 15.72 13.63
CA VAL A 140 2.79 15.41 14.81
C VAL A 140 2.05 14.09 14.60
N PHE A 141 1.40 13.92 13.45
CA PHE A 141 0.65 12.70 13.12
C PHE A 141 1.53 11.50 12.75
N CYS A 142 2.86 11.64 12.72
CA CYS A 142 3.76 10.50 12.61
C CYS A 142 4.04 9.81 13.96
N PHE A 143 3.86 10.49 15.10
CA PHE A 143 4.09 9.91 16.43
C PHE A 143 3.29 8.62 16.70
N PRO A 144 1.99 8.51 16.35
CA PRO A 144 1.22 7.28 16.57
C PRO A 144 1.83 6.04 15.88
N PHE A 145 2.59 6.24 14.80
CA PHE A 145 3.21 5.16 14.02
C PHE A 145 4.69 4.93 14.36
N ALA A 146 5.30 5.83 15.12
CA ALA A 146 6.71 5.76 15.49
C ALA A 146 6.94 5.15 16.88
N LEU A 147 5.87 4.91 17.63
CA LEU A 147 5.89 4.50 19.03
C LEU A 147 5.10 3.20 19.21
N ASP A 148 5.38 2.50 20.31
CA ASP A 148 4.59 1.36 20.74
C ASP A 148 3.31 1.88 21.43
N VAL A 149 2.26 2.05 20.64
CA VAL A 149 0.94 2.56 21.07
C VAL A 149 -0.02 1.38 21.14
N ASP A 150 -0.87 1.35 22.15
CA ASP A 150 -1.91 0.33 22.25
C ASP A 150 -2.86 0.41 21.03
N PRO A 151 -3.32 -0.74 20.50
CA PRO A 151 -4.16 -0.77 19.31
C PRO A 151 -5.45 0.04 19.41
N GLU A 152 -6.06 0.12 20.61
CA GLU A 152 -7.30 0.87 20.85
C GLU A 152 -7.08 2.37 20.70
N THR A 153 -6.02 2.92 21.30
CA THR A 153 -5.64 4.34 21.15
C THR A 153 -5.32 4.67 19.70
N LEU A 154 -4.57 3.80 19.00
CA LEU A 154 -4.26 4.00 17.59
C LEU A 154 -5.52 3.99 16.72
N GLU A 155 -6.46 3.08 16.97
CA GLU A 155 -7.75 3.01 16.28
C GLU A 155 -8.57 4.29 16.52
N CYS A 156 -8.64 4.80 17.75
CA CYS A 156 -9.33 6.06 18.05
C CYS A 156 -8.74 7.27 17.31
N ILE A 157 -7.40 7.35 17.24
CA ILE A 157 -6.70 8.42 16.51
C ILE A 157 -7.01 8.32 15.01
N ILE A 158 -6.91 7.12 14.42
CA ILE A 158 -7.14 6.91 13.00
C ILE A 158 -8.61 7.17 12.63
N ALA A 159 -9.55 6.71 13.46
CA ALA A 159 -10.97 7.00 13.28
C ALA A 159 -11.23 8.52 13.28
N SER A 160 -10.63 9.26 14.21
CA SER A 160 -10.76 10.73 14.28
C SER A 160 -10.16 11.44 13.05
N LEU A 161 -9.04 10.94 12.52
CA LEU A 161 -8.42 11.45 11.29
C LEU A 161 -9.29 11.16 10.06
N ARG A 162 -9.87 9.95 9.98
CA ARG A 162 -10.82 9.58 8.93
C ARG A 162 -12.06 10.47 8.99
N ASP A 163 -12.68 10.62 10.15
CA ASP A 163 -13.94 11.37 10.30
C ASP A 163 -13.77 12.87 9.96
N SER A 164 -12.57 13.41 10.17
CA SER A 164 -12.19 14.79 9.81
C SER A 164 -11.71 14.98 8.37
N GLN A 165 -11.79 13.93 7.52
CA GLN A 165 -11.32 13.95 6.13
C GLN A 165 -9.83 14.33 5.99
N PHE A 166 -9.03 14.13 7.04
CA PHE A 166 -7.60 14.43 7.04
C PHE A 166 -6.85 13.79 5.85
N PRO A 167 -7.08 12.51 5.48
CA PRO A 167 -6.39 11.90 4.35
C PRO A 167 -6.67 12.57 3.00
N ALA A 168 -7.92 12.99 2.77
CA ALA A 168 -8.31 13.72 1.56
C ALA A 168 -7.60 15.10 1.52
N HIS A 169 -7.69 15.85 2.62
CA HIS A 169 -7.01 17.15 2.73
C HIS A 169 -5.49 17.04 2.54
N LEU A 170 -4.86 16.02 3.13
CA LEU A 170 -3.43 15.80 3.03
C LEU A 170 -2.99 15.56 1.58
N LEU A 171 -3.71 14.71 0.83
CA LEU A 171 -3.41 14.51 -0.59
C LEU A 171 -3.67 15.79 -1.40
N GLN A 172 -4.80 16.46 -1.18
CA GLN A 172 -5.17 17.68 -1.90
C GLN A 172 -4.11 18.78 -1.72
N VAL A 173 -3.68 19.01 -0.49
CA VAL A 173 -2.66 20.01 -0.16
C VAL A 173 -1.29 19.62 -0.71
N SER A 174 -0.96 18.33 -0.70
CA SER A 174 0.29 17.84 -1.33
C SER A 174 0.31 18.13 -2.82
N VAL A 175 -0.82 17.94 -3.52
CA VAL A 175 -0.96 18.23 -4.95
C VAL A 175 -0.89 19.73 -5.25
N GLN A 176 -1.51 20.56 -4.40
CA GLN A 176 -1.68 22.00 -4.67
C GLN A 176 -0.51 22.87 -4.22
N HIS A 177 0.18 22.49 -3.15
CA HIS A 177 1.06 23.40 -2.42
C HIS A 177 2.48 22.88 -2.18
N LEU A 178 2.74 21.59 -2.34
CA LEU A 178 4.06 21.03 -2.02
C LEU A 178 4.90 20.76 -3.27
N PRO A 179 6.19 21.14 -3.27
CA PRO A 179 7.12 20.63 -4.26
C PRO A 179 7.37 19.14 -4.03
N ILE A 180 7.68 18.39 -5.10
CA ILE A 180 7.93 16.92 -5.02
C ILE A 180 9.06 16.57 -4.03
N SER A 181 10.03 17.48 -3.78
CA SER A 181 11.09 17.29 -2.78
C SER A 181 10.60 17.25 -1.33
N GLU A 182 9.39 17.75 -1.05
CA GLU A 182 8.83 17.85 0.31
C GLU A 182 7.61 16.93 0.51
N THR A 183 7.26 16.10 -0.48
CA THR A 183 6.06 15.26 -0.43
C THR A 183 6.28 13.89 0.17
N GLU A 184 7.53 13.52 0.47
CA GLU A 184 7.88 12.23 1.08
C GLU A 184 7.11 12.01 2.39
N LEU A 185 7.26 12.91 3.36
CA LEU A 185 6.61 12.78 4.66
C LEU A 185 5.07 12.70 4.58
N PRO A 186 4.38 13.61 3.87
CA PRO A 186 2.94 13.52 3.62
C PRO A 186 2.50 12.18 3.03
N LEU A 187 3.14 11.71 1.96
CA LEU A 187 2.73 10.47 1.31
C LEU A 187 3.07 9.23 2.12
N SER A 188 4.20 9.20 2.83
CA SER A 188 4.51 8.12 3.76
C SER A 188 3.48 8.03 4.88
N LEU A 189 3.04 9.16 5.45
CA LEU A 189 1.97 9.20 6.45
C LEU A 189 0.65 8.68 5.86
N LEU A 190 0.31 9.13 4.66
CA LEU A 190 -0.91 8.74 3.95
C LEU A 190 -0.93 7.23 3.63
N CYS A 191 0.22 6.67 3.26
CA CYS A 191 0.40 5.23 3.07
C CYS A 191 0.20 4.46 4.38
N ARG A 192 0.73 4.94 5.51
CA ARG A 192 0.54 4.30 6.83
C ARG A 192 -0.92 4.34 7.27
N LEU A 193 -1.61 5.46 7.05
CA LEU A 193 -3.04 5.59 7.36
C LEU A 193 -3.88 4.58 6.56
N VAL A 194 -3.65 4.48 5.24
CA VAL A 194 -4.35 3.50 4.38
C VAL A 194 -4.02 2.05 4.76
N LEU A 195 -2.79 1.78 5.21
CA LEU A 195 -2.38 0.46 5.71
C LEU A 195 -3.13 0.05 6.97
N SER A 196 -3.45 1.02 7.83
CA SER A 196 -4.10 0.77 9.11
C SER A 196 -5.62 0.71 9.00
N ASP A 197 -6.23 1.44 8.07
CA ASP A 197 -7.69 1.49 7.92
C ASP A 197 -8.10 1.60 6.44
N GLU A 198 -8.70 0.52 5.91
CA GLU A 198 -9.18 0.46 4.52
C GLU A 198 -10.31 1.47 4.25
N GLY A 199 -11.02 1.96 5.27
CA GLY A 199 -12.06 2.99 5.14
C GLY A 199 -11.53 4.33 4.61
N ILE A 200 -10.23 4.58 4.74
CA ILE A 200 -9.56 5.80 4.25
C ILE A 200 -9.40 5.80 2.72
N ILE A 201 -9.36 4.62 2.09
CA ILE A 201 -9.07 4.49 0.65
C ILE A 201 -10.06 5.30 -0.20
N GLY A 202 -11.34 5.32 0.18
CA GLY A 202 -12.36 6.10 -0.52
C GLY A 202 -12.03 7.60 -0.58
N GLN A 203 -11.61 8.18 0.54
CA GLN A 203 -11.25 9.60 0.68
C GLN A 203 -10.05 9.96 -0.19
N VAL A 204 -9.04 9.08 -0.23
CA VAL A 204 -7.82 9.28 -1.02
C VAL A 204 -8.13 9.20 -2.51
N VAL A 205 -8.91 8.19 -2.93
CA VAL A 205 -9.25 7.98 -4.35
C VAL A 205 -10.10 9.13 -4.88
N GLU A 206 -11.03 9.67 -4.09
CA GLU A 206 -11.86 10.81 -4.48
C GLU A 206 -11.00 11.99 -4.96
N VAL A 207 -9.99 12.38 -4.17
CA VAL A 207 -9.05 13.46 -4.52
C VAL A 207 -8.11 13.05 -5.66
N ALA A 208 -7.63 11.81 -5.65
CA ALA A 208 -6.67 11.29 -6.63
C ALA A 208 -7.23 11.23 -8.07
N THR A 209 -8.55 11.23 -8.24
CA THR A 209 -9.21 11.20 -9.56
C THR A 209 -9.13 12.51 -10.35
N SER A 210 -8.70 13.61 -9.72
CA SER A 210 -8.54 14.90 -10.37
C SER A 210 -7.34 14.91 -11.34
N GLU A 211 -7.42 15.68 -12.43
CA GLU A 211 -6.33 15.80 -13.41
C GLU A 211 -5.01 16.28 -12.78
N GLN A 212 -5.09 17.24 -11.85
CA GLN A 212 -3.91 17.74 -11.13
C GLN A 212 -3.25 16.65 -10.28
N ALA A 213 -4.05 15.82 -9.60
CA ALA A 213 -3.52 14.70 -8.82
C ALA A 213 -2.91 13.64 -9.73
N LEU A 214 -3.52 13.31 -10.87
CA LEU A 214 -2.95 12.35 -11.83
C LEU A 214 -1.58 12.80 -12.35
N VAL A 215 -1.43 14.08 -12.71
CA VAL A 215 -0.15 14.66 -13.13
C VAL A 215 0.88 14.60 -12.00
N PHE A 216 0.48 14.98 -10.79
CA PHE A 216 1.35 14.97 -9.62
C PHE A 216 1.84 13.55 -9.25
N LEU A 217 0.94 12.57 -9.20
CA LEU A 217 1.27 11.18 -8.90
C LEU A 217 2.14 10.56 -10.01
N SER A 218 1.89 10.90 -11.27
CA SER A 218 2.74 10.49 -12.40
C SER A 218 4.14 11.07 -12.29
N ALA A 219 4.27 12.35 -11.90
CA ALA A 219 5.57 12.99 -11.71
C ALA A 219 6.38 12.33 -10.59
N ILE A 220 5.74 11.90 -9.50
CA ILE A 220 6.39 11.13 -8.43
C ILE A 220 6.90 9.79 -8.96
N LEU A 221 6.06 9.03 -9.68
CA LEU A 221 6.43 7.72 -10.23
C LEU A 221 7.57 7.77 -11.25
N LEU A 222 7.80 8.91 -11.90
CA LEU A 222 8.92 9.16 -12.82
C LEU A 222 10.13 9.83 -12.14
N SER A 223 10.04 10.14 -10.84
CA SER A 223 11.10 10.84 -10.12
C SER A 223 12.19 9.88 -9.63
N ASP A 224 13.39 10.40 -9.43
CA ASP A 224 14.52 9.65 -8.87
C ASP A 224 14.44 9.44 -7.35
N GLN A 225 13.35 9.86 -6.70
CA GLN A 225 13.17 9.78 -5.25
C GLN A 225 12.65 8.40 -4.85
N ALA A 226 13.56 7.49 -4.51
CA ALA A 226 13.22 6.08 -4.30
C ALA A 226 12.19 5.85 -3.17
N ALA A 227 12.31 6.56 -2.05
CA ALA A 227 11.45 6.38 -0.88
C ALA A 227 9.98 6.70 -1.17
N ILE A 228 9.71 7.90 -1.71
CA ILE A 228 8.35 8.33 -2.04
C ILE A 228 7.74 7.52 -3.18
N THR A 229 8.53 7.16 -4.21
CA THR A 229 8.07 6.30 -5.31
C THR A 229 7.67 4.93 -4.78
N ALA A 230 8.48 4.36 -3.88
CA ALA A 230 8.14 3.11 -3.23
C ALA A 230 6.83 3.23 -2.44
N ASP A 231 6.65 4.28 -1.63
CA ASP A 231 5.45 4.46 -0.81
C ASP A 231 4.20 4.69 -1.64
N LEU A 232 4.32 5.43 -2.75
CA LEU A 232 3.24 5.59 -3.71
C LEU A 232 2.86 4.25 -4.36
N LEU A 233 3.82 3.42 -4.76
CA LEU A 233 3.53 2.08 -5.30
C LEU A 233 2.81 1.18 -4.27
N SER A 234 3.19 1.27 -2.99
CA SER A 234 2.47 0.59 -1.90
C SER A 234 1.04 1.09 -1.77
N LEU A 235 0.85 2.41 -1.69
CA LEU A 235 -0.48 3.03 -1.63
C LEU A 235 -1.38 2.58 -2.79
N LEU A 236 -0.88 2.65 -4.03
CA LEU A 236 -1.60 2.19 -5.21
C LEU A 236 -1.91 0.69 -5.15
N THR A 237 -1.01 -0.12 -4.58
CA THR A 237 -1.25 -1.56 -4.37
C THR A 237 -2.39 -1.79 -3.41
N HIS A 238 -2.49 -1.03 -2.32
CA HIS A 238 -3.60 -1.11 -1.37
C HIS A 238 -4.93 -0.69 -1.99
N ILE A 239 -4.92 0.39 -2.78
CA ILE A 239 -6.10 0.84 -3.53
C ILE A 239 -6.57 -0.24 -4.50
N ALA A 240 -5.64 -0.83 -5.27
CA ALA A 240 -5.94 -1.94 -6.17
C ALA A 240 -6.48 -3.16 -5.40
N ARG A 241 -5.99 -3.38 -4.17
CA ARG A 241 -6.39 -4.53 -3.36
C ARG A 241 -7.79 -4.40 -2.75
N ALA A 242 -8.21 -3.19 -2.40
CA ALA A 242 -9.40 -2.98 -1.58
C ALA A 242 -10.72 -3.24 -2.32
N SER A 243 -10.88 -2.67 -3.53
CA SER A 243 -12.14 -2.78 -4.26
C SER A 243 -11.98 -2.55 -5.76
N PRO A 244 -12.68 -3.31 -6.63
CA PRO A 244 -12.71 -3.04 -8.06
C PRO A 244 -13.31 -1.67 -8.41
N ALA A 245 -14.03 -1.02 -7.48
CA ALA A 245 -14.55 0.34 -7.66
C ALA A 245 -13.46 1.39 -7.91
N HIS A 246 -12.21 1.12 -7.53
CA HIS A 246 -11.08 2.04 -7.72
C HIS A 246 -10.31 1.80 -9.03
N LEU A 247 -10.66 0.77 -9.80
CA LEU A 247 -10.00 0.48 -11.09
C LEU A 247 -10.10 1.61 -12.11
N PRO A 248 -11.21 2.37 -12.24
CA PRO A 248 -11.26 3.50 -13.18
C PRO A 248 -10.18 4.56 -12.90
N PHE A 249 -9.88 4.83 -11.63
CA PHE A 249 -8.79 5.73 -11.25
C PHE A 249 -7.42 5.15 -11.65
N LEU A 250 -7.17 3.88 -11.31
CA LEU A 250 -5.91 3.20 -11.64
C LEU A 250 -5.70 3.05 -13.15
N GLN A 251 -6.79 2.85 -13.91
CA GLN A 251 -6.78 2.84 -15.36
C GLN A 251 -6.37 4.20 -15.91
N ARG A 252 -6.98 5.29 -15.41
CA ARG A 252 -6.60 6.63 -15.85
C ARG A 252 -5.13 6.91 -15.59
N LEU A 253 -4.62 6.59 -14.40
CA LEU A 253 -3.23 6.82 -14.03
C LEU A 253 -2.23 5.98 -14.84
N LEU A 254 -2.45 4.67 -14.92
CA LEU A 254 -1.44 3.70 -15.40
C LEU A 254 -1.68 3.21 -16.83
N ILE A 255 -2.82 3.55 -17.44
CA ILE A 255 -3.20 3.06 -18.76
C ILE A 255 -3.57 4.21 -19.69
N ASP A 256 -4.47 5.12 -19.30
CA ASP A 256 -5.02 6.07 -20.26
C ASP A 256 -4.11 7.30 -20.50
N THR A 257 -3.08 7.53 -19.67
CA THR A 257 -2.10 8.59 -19.89
C THR A 257 -1.12 8.28 -21.02
N ASP A 258 -0.70 9.30 -21.77
CA ASP A 258 0.36 9.16 -22.79
C ASP A 258 1.68 8.70 -22.18
N SER A 259 1.95 9.07 -20.93
CA SER A 259 3.11 8.66 -20.15
C SER A 259 2.97 7.28 -19.49
N ALA A 260 1.81 6.61 -19.57
CA ALA A 260 1.55 5.32 -18.91
C ALA A 260 2.61 4.25 -19.20
N SER A 261 3.02 4.14 -20.47
CA SER A 261 4.05 3.18 -20.89
C SER A 261 5.42 3.54 -20.33
N GLN A 262 5.76 4.82 -20.27
CA GLN A 262 7.00 5.31 -19.67
C GLN A 262 7.00 5.08 -18.15
N LEU A 263 5.87 5.27 -17.48
CA LEU A 263 5.70 5.06 -16.05
C LEU A 263 6.00 3.62 -15.65
N LEU A 264 5.30 2.64 -16.25
CA LEU A 264 5.50 1.23 -15.93
C LEU A 264 6.92 0.75 -16.29
N ASN A 265 7.45 1.21 -17.44
CA ASN A 265 8.82 0.91 -17.85
C ASN A 265 9.84 1.45 -16.82
N HIS A 266 9.67 2.70 -16.39
CA HIS A 266 10.56 3.34 -15.42
C HIS A 266 10.59 2.57 -14.09
N VAL A 267 9.43 2.25 -13.50
CA VAL A 267 9.38 1.60 -12.18
C VAL A 267 9.77 0.11 -12.23
N LEU A 268 9.45 -0.62 -13.30
CA LEU A 268 9.80 -2.04 -13.43
C LEU A 268 11.29 -2.27 -13.73
N ARG A 269 11.97 -1.27 -14.29
CA ARG A 269 13.42 -1.32 -14.59
C ARG A 269 14.25 -0.40 -13.68
N HIS A 270 13.64 0.07 -12.59
CA HIS A 270 14.30 0.98 -11.68
C HIS A 270 15.56 0.34 -11.06
N ARG A 271 16.60 1.13 -10.79
CA ARG A 271 17.87 0.64 -10.20
C ARG A 271 17.69 -0.01 -8.83
N ASP A 272 16.76 0.51 -8.05
CA ASP A 272 16.41 0.03 -6.71
C ASP A 272 15.47 -1.17 -6.80
N CYS A 273 15.86 -2.29 -6.20
CA CYS A 273 15.08 -3.52 -6.17
C CYS A 273 13.75 -3.36 -5.42
N LEU A 274 13.68 -2.48 -4.41
CA LEU A 274 12.44 -2.23 -3.68
C LEU A 274 11.37 -1.66 -4.59
N ILE A 275 11.73 -0.74 -5.49
CA ILE A 275 10.79 -0.15 -6.45
C ILE A 275 10.33 -1.21 -7.45
N ARG A 276 11.25 -2.01 -8.01
CA ARG A 276 10.88 -3.09 -8.93
C ARG A 276 9.94 -4.11 -8.27
N ALA A 277 10.21 -4.47 -7.01
CA ALA A 277 9.39 -5.40 -6.24
C ALA A 277 7.98 -4.84 -5.96
N ARG A 278 7.88 -3.57 -5.55
CA ARG A 278 6.58 -2.91 -5.31
C ARG A 278 5.81 -2.70 -6.61
N ALA A 279 6.49 -2.38 -7.72
CA ALA A 279 5.87 -2.27 -9.03
C ALA A 279 5.31 -3.61 -9.52
N CYS A 280 6.07 -4.70 -9.41
CA CYS A 280 5.57 -6.04 -9.72
C CYS A 280 4.38 -6.43 -8.83
N SER A 281 4.42 -6.08 -7.54
CA SER A 281 3.31 -6.32 -6.61
C SER A 281 2.03 -5.57 -7.02
N LEU A 282 2.17 -4.28 -7.37
CA LEU A 282 1.07 -3.47 -7.89
C LEU A 282 0.47 -4.11 -9.15
N VAL A 283 1.31 -4.41 -10.14
CA VAL A 283 0.88 -5.04 -11.40
C VAL A 283 0.17 -6.37 -11.13
N GLY A 284 0.69 -7.20 -10.22
CA GLY A 284 0.04 -8.45 -9.86
C GLY A 284 -1.32 -8.26 -9.21
N ASN A 285 -1.49 -7.25 -8.35
CA ASN A 285 -2.80 -6.95 -7.76
C ASN A 285 -3.79 -6.38 -8.78
N LEU A 286 -3.32 -5.63 -9.76
CA LEU A 286 -4.15 -5.13 -10.86
C LEU A 286 -4.62 -6.28 -11.78
N LEU A 287 -3.73 -7.22 -12.10
CA LEU A 287 -3.99 -8.36 -12.98
C LEU A 287 -4.96 -9.39 -12.41
N ARG A 288 -5.42 -9.26 -11.16
CA ARG A 288 -6.40 -10.19 -10.58
C ARG A 288 -7.86 -9.80 -10.85
N HIS A 289 -8.12 -8.58 -11.35
CA HIS A 289 -9.46 -8.01 -11.43
C HIS A 289 -10.07 -8.02 -12.84
N GLY A 290 -11.11 -8.84 -13.06
CA GLY A 290 -11.89 -8.84 -14.29
C GLY A 290 -11.07 -9.21 -15.54
N GLN A 291 -11.70 -9.21 -16.72
CA GLN A 291 -11.03 -9.59 -17.99
C GLN A 291 -10.56 -8.36 -18.78
N GLU A 292 -11.36 -7.28 -18.80
CA GLU A 292 -11.07 -6.07 -19.59
C GLU A 292 -9.83 -5.31 -19.12
N PHE A 293 -9.69 -5.10 -17.81
CA PHE A 293 -8.61 -4.32 -17.24
C PHE A 293 -7.24 -5.01 -17.44
N PRO A 294 -7.05 -6.29 -17.07
CA PRO A 294 -5.80 -7.00 -17.29
C PRO A 294 -5.41 -7.06 -18.76
N HIS A 295 -6.37 -7.22 -19.67
CA HIS A 295 -6.12 -7.19 -21.10
C HIS A 295 -5.52 -5.84 -21.54
N ARG A 296 -6.15 -4.72 -21.19
CA ARG A 296 -5.62 -3.38 -21.53
C ARG A 296 -4.26 -3.10 -20.91
N LEU A 297 -4.05 -3.51 -19.66
CA LEU A 297 -2.77 -3.36 -18.98
C LEU A 297 -1.69 -4.21 -19.67
N TRP A 298 -1.98 -5.46 -19.98
CA TRP A 298 -1.02 -6.41 -20.57
C TRP A 298 -0.50 -5.97 -21.94
N HIS A 299 -1.34 -5.36 -22.76
CA HIS A 299 -0.95 -4.82 -24.06
C HIS A 299 -0.16 -3.51 -24.00
N LYS A 300 0.15 -3.00 -22.79
CA LYS A 300 1.07 -1.87 -22.67
C LYS A 300 2.47 -2.28 -23.10
N ALA A 301 3.05 -1.46 -23.98
CA ALA A 301 4.33 -1.71 -24.60
C ALA A 301 5.41 -2.06 -23.55
N GLY A 302 6.01 -3.24 -23.70
CA GLY A 302 7.11 -3.72 -22.87
C GLY A 302 6.71 -4.39 -21.55
N LEU A 303 5.44 -4.33 -21.11
CA LEU A 303 5.06 -4.86 -19.80
C LEU A 303 5.38 -6.36 -19.65
N GLU A 304 5.02 -7.16 -20.65
CA GLU A 304 5.34 -8.59 -20.70
C GLU A 304 6.85 -8.83 -20.53
N GLU A 305 7.66 -8.16 -21.35
CA GLU A 305 9.12 -8.32 -21.35
C GLU A 305 9.71 -7.96 -19.98
N PHE A 306 9.30 -6.83 -19.40
CA PHE A 306 9.79 -6.38 -18.11
C PHE A 306 9.39 -7.32 -16.96
N LEU A 307 8.16 -7.84 -16.96
CA LEU A 307 7.73 -8.82 -15.97
C LEU A 307 8.48 -10.14 -16.10
N VAL A 308 8.70 -10.61 -17.33
CA VAL A 308 9.50 -11.81 -17.60
C VAL A 308 10.95 -11.58 -17.16
N ASP A 309 11.50 -10.38 -17.38
CA ASP A 309 12.83 -10.01 -16.90
C ASP A 309 12.96 -10.06 -15.38
N CYS A 310 11.97 -9.52 -14.67
CA CYS A 310 11.92 -9.54 -13.21
C CYS A 310 11.84 -10.96 -12.60
N LEU A 311 11.45 -11.99 -13.36
CA LEU A 311 11.52 -13.39 -12.89
C LEU A 311 12.96 -13.90 -12.73
N SER A 312 13.95 -13.21 -13.29
CA SER A 312 15.37 -13.55 -13.15
C SER A 312 16.16 -12.44 -12.46
N ASP A 313 15.48 -11.58 -11.71
CA ASP A 313 16.12 -10.52 -10.94
C ASP A 313 17.04 -11.11 -9.85
N GLU A 314 18.13 -10.42 -9.54
CA GLU A 314 19.05 -10.82 -8.46
C GLU A 314 18.34 -10.76 -7.09
N ASP A 315 17.41 -9.84 -6.91
CA ASP A 315 16.65 -9.65 -5.68
C ASP A 315 15.48 -10.63 -5.55
N GLU A 316 15.40 -11.31 -4.41
CA GLU A 316 14.39 -12.34 -4.14
C GLU A 316 12.96 -11.79 -4.02
N HIS A 317 12.79 -10.55 -3.54
CA HIS A 317 11.48 -9.92 -3.43
C HIS A 317 10.95 -9.53 -4.81
N VAL A 318 11.83 -9.11 -5.73
CA VAL A 318 11.46 -8.85 -7.12
C VAL A 318 10.99 -10.14 -7.79
N ARG A 319 11.77 -11.24 -7.69
CA ARG A 319 11.36 -12.54 -8.27
C ARG A 319 10.05 -13.05 -7.70
N CYS A 320 9.85 -12.91 -6.38
CA CYS A 320 8.62 -13.29 -5.70
C CYS A 320 7.40 -12.52 -6.24
N SER A 321 7.50 -11.19 -6.31
CA SER A 321 6.43 -10.31 -6.80
C SER A 321 6.16 -10.49 -8.30
N ALA A 322 7.19 -10.68 -9.11
CA ALA A 322 7.05 -10.96 -10.54
C ALA A 322 6.35 -12.29 -10.78
N SER A 323 6.69 -13.34 -10.02
CA SER A 323 6.01 -14.65 -10.10
C SER A 323 4.53 -14.55 -9.73
N PHE A 324 4.20 -13.73 -8.71
CA PHE A 324 2.82 -13.43 -8.35
C PHE A 324 2.08 -12.72 -9.49
N ALA A 325 2.70 -11.70 -10.09
CA ALA A 325 2.10 -10.95 -11.18
C ALA A 325 1.82 -11.81 -12.41
N VAL A 326 2.83 -12.60 -12.84
CA VAL A 326 2.69 -13.53 -13.96
C VAL A 326 1.65 -14.61 -13.67
N GLY A 327 1.57 -15.10 -12.43
CA GLY A 327 0.56 -16.08 -12.03
C GLY A 327 -0.87 -15.55 -12.14
N ASN A 328 -1.11 -14.29 -11.76
CA ASN A 328 -2.41 -13.64 -11.90
C ASN A 328 -2.72 -13.32 -13.36
N ALA A 329 -1.74 -12.83 -14.12
CA ALA A 329 -1.85 -12.68 -15.57
C ALA A 329 -2.26 -14.01 -16.22
N ALA A 330 -1.58 -15.11 -15.90
CA ALA A 330 -1.89 -16.44 -16.44
C ALA A 330 -3.28 -16.95 -16.04
N TYR A 331 -3.77 -16.59 -14.86
CA TYR A 331 -5.10 -16.96 -14.38
C TYR A 331 -6.21 -16.24 -15.15
N GLN A 332 -6.03 -14.93 -15.41
CA GLN A 332 -6.99 -14.14 -16.18
C GLN A 332 -6.81 -14.31 -17.69
N ALA A 333 -5.63 -14.71 -18.13
CA ALA A 333 -5.30 -14.97 -19.53
C ALA A 333 -6.14 -16.14 -20.05
N GLY A 334 -7.28 -15.81 -20.64
CA GLY A 334 -7.85 -16.62 -21.70
C GLY A 334 -6.92 -16.65 -22.93
N PRO A 335 -7.43 -17.06 -24.11
CA PRO A 335 -6.62 -17.17 -25.34
C PRO A 335 -5.97 -15.85 -25.82
N VAL A 336 -6.31 -14.72 -25.20
CA VAL A 336 -6.09 -13.36 -25.71
C VAL A 336 -4.79 -12.73 -25.19
N MET A 337 -4.30 -13.14 -24.01
CA MET A 337 -3.03 -12.63 -23.46
C MET A 337 -1.84 -13.41 -24.01
N GLN A 338 -1.49 -13.11 -25.26
CA GLN A 338 -0.32 -13.67 -25.92
C GLN A 338 0.97 -13.30 -25.16
N GLY A 339 1.98 -14.16 -25.25
CA GLY A 339 3.33 -13.89 -24.74
C GLY A 339 3.57 -14.23 -23.26
N VAL A 340 2.54 -14.39 -22.42
CA VAL A 340 2.72 -14.83 -21.01
C VAL A 340 3.48 -16.17 -20.94
N SER A 341 3.32 -17.04 -21.94
CA SER A 341 4.03 -18.32 -22.05
C SER A 341 5.56 -18.18 -22.14
N LYS A 342 6.11 -17.02 -22.55
CA LYS A 342 7.56 -16.76 -22.51
C LYS A 342 8.13 -16.80 -21.09
N ALA A 343 7.29 -16.67 -20.06
CA ALA A 343 7.70 -16.82 -18.67
C ALA A 343 8.05 -18.26 -18.27
N VAL A 344 7.59 -19.28 -19.03
CA VAL A 344 7.69 -20.70 -18.63
C VAL A 344 9.11 -21.11 -18.24
N PRO A 345 10.17 -20.88 -19.05
CA PRO A 345 11.52 -21.32 -18.69
C PRO A 345 12.04 -20.67 -17.40
N ARG A 346 11.68 -19.41 -17.13
CA ARG A 346 12.09 -18.69 -15.92
C ARG A 346 11.31 -19.18 -14.70
N LEU A 347 10.00 -19.36 -14.80
CA LEU A 347 9.16 -19.91 -13.74
C LEU A 347 9.59 -21.33 -13.34
N VAL A 348 9.97 -22.16 -14.31
CA VAL A 348 10.52 -23.51 -14.07
C VAL A 348 11.78 -23.45 -13.21
N ARG A 349 12.71 -22.51 -13.48
CA ARG A 349 13.90 -22.30 -12.64
C ARG A 349 13.52 -21.88 -11.21
N LEU A 350 12.50 -21.05 -11.07
CA LEU A 350 12.02 -20.57 -9.76
C LEU A 350 11.35 -21.64 -8.89
N LEU A 351 11.06 -22.83 -9.42
CA LEU A 351 10.68 -23.97 -8.58
C LEU A 351 11.81 -24.39 -7.62
N GLY A 352 13.06 -24.05 -7.94
CA GLY A 352 14.24 -24.24 -7.07
C GLY A 352 14.68 -22.98 -6.32
N ASP A 353 13.89 -21.91 -6.31
CA ASP A 353 14.26 -20.64 -5.66
C ASP A 353 14.48 -20.81 -4.14
N SER A 354 15.37 -20.00 -3.55
CA SER A 354 15.63 -20.02 -2.10
C SER A 354 14.37 -19.73 -1.29
N GLN A 355 13.51 -18.83 -1.77
CA GLN A 355 12.31 -18.40 -1.06
C GLN A 355 11.11 -19.29 -1.34
N ALA A 356 10.53 -19.84 -0.27
CA ALA A 356 9.36 -20.73 -0.36
C ALA A 356 8.17 -20.04 -1.06
N ARG A 357 7.95 -18.75 -0.79
CA ARG A 357 6.87 -17.98 -1.42
C ARG A 357 7.06 -17.85 -2.94
N THR A 358 8.30 -17.64 -3.40
CA THR A 358 8.63 -17.62 -4.83
C THR A 358 8.35 -18.97 -5.48
N ARG A 359 8.76 -20.08 -4.84
CA ARG A 359 8.46 -21.44 -5.32
C ARG A 359 6.95 -21.70 -5.42
N CYS A 360 6.16 -21.30 -4.41
CA CYS A 360 4.70 -21.40 -4.43
C CYS A 360 4.07 -20.62 -5.60
N ASN A 361 4.51 -19.37 -5.80
CA ASN A 361 4.02 -18.51 -6.88
C ASN A 361 4.39 -19.10 -8.25
N ALA A 362 5.61 -19.59 -8.41
CA ALA A 362 6.08 -20.22 -9.64
C ALA A 362 5.27 -21.47 -9.99
N ALA A 363 5.05 -22.37 -9.03
CA ALA A 363 4.21 -23.55 -9.21
C ALA A 363 2.78 -23.16 -9.62
N SER A 364 2.18 -22.19 -8.91
CA SER A 364 0.83 -21.70 -9.21
C SER A 364 0.73 -21.09 -10.61
N ALA A 365 1.72 -20.29 -11.01
CA ALA A 365 1.78 -19.66 -12.32
C ALA A 365 1.89 -20.69 -13.45
N LEU A 366 2.76 -21.71 -13.30
CA LEU A 366 2.89 -22.81 -14.25
C LEU A 366 1.57 -23.61 -14.37
N GLY A 367 0.89 -23.84 -13.24
CA GLY A 367 -0.43 -24.47 -13.19
C GLY A 367 -1.49 -23.69 -13.96
N ASN A 368 -1.49 -22.36 -13.86
CA ASN A 368 -2.41 -21.50 -14.60
C ASN A 368 -2.09 -21.47 -16.10
N LEU A 369 -0.81 -21.34 -16.46
CA LEU A 369 -0.34 -21.33 -17.85
C LEU A 369 -0.69 -22.61 -18.60
N GLY A 370 -0.46 -23.77 -17.99
CA GLY A 370 -0.71 -25.05 -18.62
C GLY A 370 -2.19 -25.39 -18.85
N ARG A 371 -3.13 -24.52 -18.46
CA ARG A 371 -4.55 -24.67 -18.83
C ARG A 371 -4.94 -23.88 -20.08
N GLN A 372 -4.06 -23.01 -20.59
CA GLN A 372 -4.42 -22.06 -21.64
C GLN A 372 -4.51 -22.68 -23.02
N SER A 373 -3.52 -23.50 -23.40
CA SER A 373 -3.51 -24.17 -24.70
C SER A 373 -2.64 -25.43 -24.70
N VAL A 374 -2.80 -26.25 -25.75
CA VAL A 374 -1.97 -27.44 -25.97
C VAL A 374 -0.53 -27.06 -26.27
N GLU A 375 -0.30 -25.96 -26.98
CA GLU A 375 1.04 -25.45 -27.31
C GLU A 375 1.81 -25.02 -26.06
N VAL A 376 1.13 -24.39 -25.09
CA VAL A 376 1.74 -24.08 -23.78
C VAL A 376 2.01 -25.37 -23.01
N GLY A 377 1.15 -26.38 -23.13
CA GLY A 377 1.40 -27.71 -22.57
C GLY A 377 2.66 -28.37 -23.14
N ASP A 378 2.87 -28.30 -24.45
CA ASP A 378 4.09 -28.78 -25.11
C ASP A 378 5.33 -28.02 -24.62
N LEU A 379 5.24 -26.71 -24.45
CA LEU A 379 6.33 -25.89 -23.88
C LEU A 379 6.65 -26.27 -22.43
N LEU A 380 5.64 -26.59 -21.61
CA LEU A 380 5.84 -27.07 -20.24
C LEU A 380 6.57 -28.41 -20.23
N ILE A 381 6.22 -29.34 -21.12
CA ILE A 381 6.92 -30.63 -21.27
C ILE A 381 8.37 -30.40 -21.67
N GLN A 382 8.62 -29.58 -22.70
CA GLN A 382 9.97 -29.25 -23.17
C GLN A 382 10.83 -28.62 -22.06
N SER A 383 10.20 -27.84 -21.18
CA SER A 383 10.86 -27.19 -20.04
C SER A 383 10.96 -28.09 -18.80
N ARG A 384 10.59 -29.37 -18.88
CA ARG A 384 10.57 -30.34 -17.76
C ARG A 384 9.70 -29.91 -16.57
N ALA A 385 8.70 -29.06 -16.79
CA ALA A 385 7.84 -28.57 -15.73
C ALA A 385 7.08 -29.70 -14.99
N PRO A 386 6.51 -30.73 -15.66
CA PRO A 386 5.83 -31.82 -14.95
C PRO A 386 6.73 -32.59 -13.99
N GLU A 387 7.99 -32.83 -14.37
CA GLU A 387 8.98 -33.52 -13.54
C GLU A 387 9.37 -32.70 -12.31
N LEU A 388 9.71 -31.43 -12.50
CA LEU A 388 10.12 -30.56 -11.40
C LEU A 388 8.96 -30.20 -10.46
N LEU A 389 7.74 -30.10 -10.98
CA LEU A 389 6.54 -29.94 -10.14
C LEU A 389 6.27 -31.22 -9.33
N LEU A 390 6.48 -32.40 -9.91
CA LEU A 390 6.36 -33.66 -9.16
C LEU A 390 7.43 -33.75 -8.07
N ASP A 391 8.67 -33.38 -8.37
CA ASP A 391 9.74 -33.32 -7.37
C ASP A 391 9.40 -32.35 -6.23
N ALA A 392 8.92 -31.14 -6.56
CA ALA A 392 8.48 -30.16 -5.56
C ALA A 392 7.28 -30.66 -4.73
N ALA A 393 6.33 -31.36 -5.35
CA ALA A 393 5.21 -31.96 -4.65
C ALA A 393 5.66 -33.04 -3.65
N CYS A 394 6.69 -33.81 -4.01
CA CYS A 394 7.16 -34.94 -3.23
C CYS A 394 8.16 -34.57 -2.14
N HIS A 395 9.09 -33.67 -2.43
CA HIS A 395 10.32 -33.50 -1.64
C HIS A 395 10.52 -32.09 -1.07
N ASN A 396 9.68 -31.10 -1.43
CA ASN A 396 9.88 -29.75 -0.90
C ASN A 396 9.66 -29.71 0.62
N SER A 397 10.52 -29.00 1.34
CA SER A 397 10.44 -28.88 2.80
C SER A 397 9.24 -28.07 3.29
N HIS A 398 8.64 -27.24 2.44
CA HIS A 398 7.52 -26.38 2.80
C HIS A 398 6.18 -26.95 2.32
N PRO A 399 5.21 -27.20 3.22
CA PRO A 399 3.90 -27.76 2.85
C PRO A 399 3.12 -26.92 1.84
N ALA A 400 3.21 -25.59 1.90
CA ALA A 400 2.55 -24.69 0.96
C ALA A 400 3.09 -24.86 -0.47
N VAL A 401 4.39 -25.14 -0.63
CA VAL A 401 5.00 -25.38 -1.95
C VAL A 401 4.54 -26.73 -2.49
N GLN A 402 4.51 -27.76 -1.65
CA GLN A 402 3.99 -29.08 -2.02
C GLN A 402 2.54 -28.97 -2.50
N GLU A 403 1.70 -28.25 -1.77
CA GLU A 403 0.30 -28.03 -2.12
C GLU A 403 0.17 -27.29 -3.46
N ALA A 404 0.88 -26.18 -3.65
CA ALA A 404 0.87 -25.42 -4.90
C ALA A 404 1.31 -26.30 -6.10
N ALA A 405 2.34 -27.12 -5.92
CA ALA A 405 2.82 -28.04 -6.95
C ALA A 405 1.77 -29.12 -7.30
N LEU A 406 1.09 -29.70 -6.30
CA LEU A 406 0.00 -30.66 -6.53
C LEU A 406 -1.19 -30.02 -7.27
N PHE A 407 -1.54 -28.78 -6.94
CA PHE A 407 -2.56 -28.02 -7.67
C PHE A 407 -2.16 -27.77 -9.12
N ALA A 408 -0.90 -27.40 -9.35
CA ALA A 408 -0.36 -27.19 -10.68
C ALA A 408 -0.44 -28.47 -11.50
N LEU A 409 0.10 -29.59 -10.97
CA LEU A 409 0.06 -30.90 -11.60
C LEU A 409 -1.37 -31.35 -11.94
N ARG A 410 -2.33 -31.16 -11.04
CA ARG A 410 -3.73 -31.49 -11.31
C ARG A 410 -4.33 -30.63 -12.41
N SER A 411 -3.91 -29.37 -12.50
CA SER A 411 -4.38 -28.44 -13.52
C SER A 411 -3.85 -28.80 -14.89
N ILE A 412 -2.55 -29.08 -15.01
CA ILE A 412 -1.89 -29.37 -16.29
C ILE A 412 -2.05 -30.83 -16.72
N GLY A 413 -2.23 -31.76 -15.78
CA GLY A 413 -2.42 -33.19 -16.04
C GLY A 413 -3.75 -33.55 -16.70
N GLN A 414 -4.67 -32.58 -16.86
CA GLN A 414 -5.86 -32.75 -17.70
C GLN A 414 -5.51 -32.84 -19.19
N GLN A 415 -4.35 -32.33 -19.60
CA GLN A 415 -3.88 -32.46 -20.98
C GLN A 415 -3.29 -33.85 -21.22
N SER A 416 -3.72 -34.51 -22.29
CA SER A 416 -3.31 -35.89 -22.65
C SER A 416 -1.78 -36.10 -22.65
N LYS A 417 -1.01 -35.21 -23.29
CA LYS A 417 0.45 -35.36 -23.36
C LYS A 417 1.12 -35.22 -21.99
N ILE A 418 0.69 -34.26 -21.16
CA ILE A 418 1.24 -34.06 -19.82
C ILE A 418 0.84 -35.23 -18.91
N HIS A 419 -0.38 -35.72 -19.04
CA HIS A 419 -0.83 -36.94 -18.34
C HIS A 419 0.09 -38.13 -18.65
N GLN A 420 0.40 -38.38 -19.93
CA GLN A 420 1.31 -39.45 -20.34
C GLN A 420 2.71 -39.27 -19.74
N VAL A 421 3.23 -38.04 -19.71
CA VAL A 421 4.51 -37.74 -19.04
C VAL A 421 4.44 -38.08 -17.55
N LEU A 422 3.38 -37.68 -16.84
CA LEU A 422 3.23 -37.99 -15.41
C LEU A 422 3.12 -39.50 -15.14
N MET A 423 2.45 -40.26 -16.01
CA MET A 423 2.42 -41.72 -15.95
C MET A 423 3.81 -42.32 -16.16
N SER A 424 4.57 -41.84 -17.15
CA SER A 424 5.94 -42.31 -17.40
C SER A 424 6.90 -42.03 -16.23
N LEU A 425 6.60 -40.99 -15.43
CA LEU A 425 7.36 -40.62 -14.24
C LEU A 425 6.94 -41.39 -12.98
N GLN A 426 5.97 -42.30 -13.07
CA GLN A 426 5.39 -43.05 -11.94
C GLN A 426 4.86 -42.11 -10.85
N ALA A 427 4.16 -41.04 -11.28
CA ALA A 427 3.68 -40.00 -10.37
C ALA A 427 2.71 -40.54 -9.32
N SER A 428 1.83 -41.50 -9.69
CA SER A 428 0.90 -42.15 -8.75
C SER A 428 1.63 -42.82 -7.59
N GLU A 429 2.60 -43.67 -7.91
CA GLU A 429 3.36 -44.49 -6.96
C GLU A 429 4.19 -43.61 -6.02
N LYS A 430 4.84 -42.57 -6.56
CA LYS A 430 5.60 -41.59 -5.78
C LYS A 430 4.70 -40.83 -4.79
N LEU A 431 3.50 -40.44 -5.21
CA LEU A 431 2.54 -39.74 -4.36
C LEU A 431 1.90 -40.65 -3.31
N GLU A 432 1.66 -41.93 -3.64
CA GLU A 432 1.15 -42.93 -2.71
C GLU A 432 2.14 -43.26 -1.60
N ALA A 433 3.43 -43.44 -1.94
CA ALA A 433 4.49 -43.68 -0.97
C ALA A 433 4.55 -42.57 0.11
N LEU A 434 4.34 -41.32 -0.27
CA LEU A 434 4.31 -40.17 0.65
C LEU A 434 3.09 -40.20 1.57
N SER A 435 1.93 -40.64 1.06
CA SER A 435 0.72 -40.74 1.88
C SER A 435 0.84 -41.81 2.95
N ILE A 436 1.59 -42.90 2.69
CA ILE A 436 1.79 -44.00 3.64
C ILE A 436 2.75 -43.58 4.76
N HIS A 437 3.86 -42.91 4.43
CA HIS A 437 4.83 -42.42 5.42
C HIS A 437 4.26 -41.29 6.31
N GLY A 438 3.35 -40.45 5.80
CA GLY A 438 2.70 -39.39 6.59
C GLY A 438 1.65 -39.91 7.58
N SER A 439 0.98 -41.03 7.29
CA SER A 439 -0.06 -41.61 8.15
C SER A 439 0.46 -42.30 9.41
N GLN A 440 1.71 -42.77 9.41
CA GLN A 440 2.32 -43.37 10.61
C GLN A 440 2.73 -42.33 11.67
N ALA A 441 2.85 -41.05 11.32
CA ALA A 441 3.30 -39.98 12.22
C ALA A 441 2.15 -39.17 12.88
N SER A 442 0.89 -39.39 12.51
CA SER A 442 -0.24 -38.54 12.95
C SER A 442 -1.52 -39.35 13.11
N THR A 443 -1.69 -39.99 14.26
CA THR A 443 -2.91 -40.74 14.62
C THR A 443 -4.05 -39.87 15.17
N TYR A 444 -3.89 -38.54 15.30
CA TYR A 444 -4.86 -37.67 15.99
C TYR A 444 -5.22 -36.34 15.29
N SER A 445 -5.01 -36.17 13.98
CA SER A 445 -5.51 -34.96 13.27
C SER A 445 -6.31 -35.28 12.02
N SER A 446 -7.22 -34.37 11.68
CA SER A 446 -7.88 -34.31 10.37
C SER A 446 -6.86 -34.41 9.23
N PRO A 447 -7.21 -35.03 8.08
CA PRO A 447 -6.27 -35.23 6.98
C PRO A 447 -5.73 -33.88 6.48
N ARG A 448 -4.40 -33.75 6.42
CA ARG A 448 -3.72 -32.54 5.93
C ARG A 448 -4.22 -32.16 4.53
N PRO A 449 -4.41 -30.88 4.18
CA PRO A 449 -4.90 -30.45 2.86
C PRO A 449 -4.14 -31.10 1.69
N THR A 450 -2.81 -31.18 1.79
CA THR A 450 -1.93 -31.86 0.84
C THR A 450 -2.35 -33.31 0.54
N SER A 451 -2.79 -34.08 1.54
CA SER A 451 -3.29 -35.45 1.37
C SER A 451 -4.55 -35.54 0.49
N ARG A 452 -5.42 -34.53 0.53
CA ARG A 452 -6.62 -34.48 -0.32
C ARG A 452 -6.25 -34.18 -1.76
N HIS A 453 -5.28 -33.29 -1.97
CA HIS A 453 -4.79 -32.93 -3.30
C HIS A 453 -4.03 -34.09 -3.96
N CYS A 454 -3.20 -34.82 -3.20
CA CYS A 454 -2.57 -36.06 -3.67
C CYS A 454 -3.61 -37.08 -4.14
N LYS A 455 -4.63 -37.39 -3.32
CA LYS A 455 -5.69 -38.36 -3.69
C LYS A 455 -6.41 -37.98 -4.99
N LYS A 456 -6.74 -36.70 -5.16
CA LYS A 456 -7.38 -36.21 -6.39
C LYS A 456 -6.48 -36.35 -7.62
N LEU A 457 -5.18 -36.09 -7.47
CA LEU A 457 -4.22 -36.25 -8.57
C LEU A 457 -4.00 -37.72 -8.92
N ILE A 458 -3.87 -38.60 -7.92
CA ILE A 458 -3.77 -40.06 -8.14
C ILE A 458 -4.99 -40.58 -8.90
N HIS A 459 -6.20 -40.20 -8.48
CA HIS A 459 -7.43 -40.59 -9.18
C HIS A 459 -7.47 -40.07 -10.63
N LEU A 460 -6.99 -38.85 -10.87
CA LEU A 460 -6.90 -38.28 -12.21
C LEU A 460 -5.96 -39.10 -13.11
N LEU A 461 -4.85 -39.60 -12.57
CA LEU A 461 -3.87 -40.41 -13.30
C LEU A 461 -4.38 -41.85 -13.55
N GLN A 462 -5.14 -42.42 -12.62
CA GLN A 462 -5.70 -43.76 -12.74
C GLN A 462 -6.90 -43.86 -13.70
N ALA A 463 -7.73 -42.81 -13.80
CA ALA A 463 -8.96 -42.82 -14.61
C ALA A 463 -8.73 -42.96 -16.14
N ALA A 464 -7.49 -42.81 -16.62
CA ALA A 464 -7.15 -43.01 -18.04
C ALA A 464 -6.84 -44.48 -18.41
N HIS A 465 -6.77 -45.40 -17.43
CA HIS A 465 -6.56 -46.84 -17.68
C HIS A 465 -7.86 -47.61 -17.97
N SER A 466 -9.01 -46.95 -17.96
CA SER A 466 -10.34 -47.58 -18.03
C SER A 466 -11.12 -47.31 -19.34
N VAL A 467 -10.44 -47.02 -20.46
CA VAL A 467 -11.07 -46.93 -21.79
C VAL A 467 -10.35 -47.81 -22.79
#